data_AF-A0A7J2K879-F1
#
_entry.id   AF-A0A7J2K879-F1
#
_cell.length_a   1.000
_cell.length_b   1.000
_cell.length_c   1.000
_cell.angle_alpha   90.00
_cell.angle_beta   90.00
_cell.angle_gamma   90.00
#
_symmetry.space_group_name_H-M   'P 1'
#
loop_
_entity.id
_entity.type
_entity.pdbx_description
1 polymer ?
#
loop_
_entity_poly.entity_id
_entity_poly.type
_entity_poly.pdbx_seq_one_letter_code
_entity_poly.pdbx_strand_id
1 'polypeptide(L)' 'MAELTKVLGPFVGKRKTAVARLVVRPGTGRIFINNQPLEYFGNEIARAKILTPLYFNEK' A
#
# COMPACT_ATOMS: atom_id res chain seq x y z
N MET A 1 15.89 9.55 20.12
CA MET A 1 14.73 9.78 19.22
C MET A 1 14.69 8.72 18.12
N ALA A 2 14.77 7.45 18.52
CA ALA A 2 14.82 6.30 17.63
C ALA A 2 13.99 5.19 18.30
N GLU A 3 12.72 5.50 18.56
CA GLU A 3 11.79 4.54 19.13
C GLU A 3 11.06 3.84 17.99
N LEU A 4 11.32 2.53 17.86
CA LEU A 4 10.53 1.54 17.14
C LEU A 4 9.65 2.07 15.99
N THR A 5 10.22 2.28 14.80
CA THR A 5 9.41 2.16 13.58
C THR A 5 9.06 0.69 13.44
N LYS A 6 7.98 0.28 14.13
CA LYS A 6 7.40 -1.05 14.04
C LYS A 6 6.90 -1.23 12.61
N VAL A 7 7.76 -1.82 11.78
CA VAL A 7 7.39 -2.27 10.44
C VAL A 7 6.28 -3.30 10.63
N LEU A 8 5.10 -3.06 10.07
CA LEU A 8 3.93 -3.91 10.34
C LEU A 8 4.05 -5.30 9.70
N GLY A 9 5.07 -5.51 8.86
CA GLY A 9 5.48 -6.81 8.32
C GLY A 9 5.77 -6.73 6.82
N PRO A 10 6.19 -7.85 6.21
CA PRO A 10 5.95 -8.12 4.80
C PRO A 10 4.56 -8.76 4.65
N PHE A 11 3.61 -8.03 4.08
CA PHE A 11 2.31 -8.58 3.68
C PHE A 11 2.36 -9.06 2.24
N VAL A 12 1.57 -10.09 1.93
CA VAL A 12 1.46 -10.65 0.58
C VAL A 12 0.01 -10.63 0.14
N GLY A 13 -0.25 -10.04 -1.02
CA GLY A 13 -1.53 -10.11 -1.72
C GLY A 13 -1.41 -11.01 -2.95
N LYS A 14 -2.37 -11.89 -3.20
CA LYS A 14 -2.40 -12.75 -4.39
C LYS A 14 -3.75 -12.60 -5.11
N ARG A 15 -3.73 -12.45 -6.44
CA ARG A 15 -4.94 -12.45 -7.27
C ARG A 15 -4.62 -13.04 -8.65
N LYS A 16 -5.28 -14.14 -9.02
CA LYS A 16 -4.97 -14.90 -10.24
C LYS A 16 -3.47 -15.25 -10.28
N THR A 17 -2.74 -14.77 -11.29
CA THR A 17 -1.30 -14.95 -11.45
C THR A 17 -0.48 -13.84 -10.79
N ALA A 18 -1.10 -12.76 -10.28
CA ALA A 18 -0.41 -11.62 -9.71
C ALA A 18 -0.11 -11.83 -8.22
N VAL A 19 1.12 -11.51 -7.82
CA VAL A 19 1.60 -11.53 -6.43
C VAL A 19 2.17 -10.16 -6.07
N ALA A 20 1.61 -9.53 -5.04
CA ALA A 20 2.07 -8.25 -4.49
C ALA A 20 2.73 -8.48 -3.12
N ARG A 21 3.89 -7.85 -2.89
CA ARG A 21 4.58 -7.82 -1.61
C ARG A 21 4.65 -6.37 -1.13
N LEU A 22 4.20 -6.10 0.09
CA LEU A 22 4.17 -4.74 0.61
C LEU A 22 4.64 -4.69 2.06
N VAL A 23 5.23 -3.56 2.40
CA VAL A 23 5.74 -3.28 3.74
C VAL A 23 5.08 -1.99 4.21
N VAL A 24 4.30 -2.08 5.29
CA VAL A 24 3.62 -0.91 5.86
C VAL A 24 4.45 -0.35 7.00
N ARG A 25 4.64 0.96 6.99
CA ARG A 25 5.31 1.71 8.06
C ARG A 25 4.42 2.89 8.44
N PRO A 26 4.31 3.23 9.74
CA PRO A 26 3.64 4.45 10.15
C PRO A 26 4.37 5.66 9.53
N GLY A 27 3.62 6.60 8.94
CA GLY A 27 4.20 7.75 8.26
C GLY A 27 3.16 8.57 7.49
N THR A 28 3.63 9.45 6.61
CA THR A 28 2.83 10.45 5.87
C THR A 28 1.86 9.86 4.83
N GLY A 29 1.65 8.54 4.79
CA GLY A 29 0.73 7.91 3.84
C GLY A 29 1.19 7.89 2.38
N ARG A 30 2.51 8.02 2.12
CA ARG A 30 3.07 7.91 0.77
C ARG A 30 3.08 6.46 0.29
N ILE A 31 2.51 6.20 -0.88
CA ILE A 31 2.37 4.86 -1.45
C ILE A 31 3.20 4.76 -2.73
N PHE A 32 4.11 3.80 -2.75
CA PHE A 32 4.94 3.49 -3.90
C PHE A 32 4.69 2.06 -4.34
N ILE A 33 4.56 1.85 -5.64
CA ILE A 33 4.43 0.53 -6.26
C ILE A 33 5.55 0.41 -7.28
N ASN A 34 6.47 -0.54 -7.10
CA ASN A 34 7.64 -0.72 -7.98
C ASN A 34 8.43 0.58 -8.22
N ASN A 35 8.68 1.36 -7.16
CA ASN A 35 9.34 2.68 -7.19
C ASN A 35 8.58 3.79 -7.92
N GLN A 36 7.36 3.53 -8.37
CA GLN A 36 6.50 4.51 -8.99
C GLN A 36 5.46 5.04 -7.99
N PRO A 37 5.17 6.36 -7.98
CA PRO A 37 4.08 6.91 -7.19
C PRO A 37 2.73 6.35 -7.66
N LEU A 38 1.77 6.22 -6.73
CA LEU A 38 0.41 5.75 -7.03
C LEU A 38 -0.28 6.62 -8.11
N GLU A 39 0.05 7.90 -8.19
CA GLU A 39 -0.48 8.86 -9.17
C GLU A 39 -0.14 8.53 -10.63
N TYR A 40 0.88 7.70 -10.86
CA TYR A 40 1.24 7.26 -12.20
C TYR A 40 0.87 5.79 -12.43
N PHE A 41 0.40 5.09 -11.39
CA PHE A 41 0.14 3.65 -11.46
C PHE A 41 -1.20 3.36 -12.12
N GLY A 42 -1.14 2.76 -13.31
CA GLY A 42 -2.31 2.26 -14.05
C GLY A 42 -3.42 3.29 -14.26
N ASN A 43 -4.63 2.77 -14.47
CA ASN A 43 -5.85 3.56 -14.72
C ASN A 43 -6.49 4.02 -13.40
N GLU A 44 -7.33 5.06 -13.46
CA GLU A 44 -8.03 5.64 -12.29
C GLU A 44 -8.80 4.62 -11.46
N ILE A 45 -9.48 3.66 -12.12
CA ILE A 45 -10.25 2.59 -11.46
C ILE A 45 -9.34 1.70 -10.59
N ALA A 46 -8.13 1.41 -11.07
CA ALA A 46 -7.17 0.60 -10.31
C ALA A 46 -6.69 1.34 -9.07
N ARG A 47 -6.46 2.66 -9.19
CA ARG A 47 -6.08 3.53 -8.06
C ARG A 47 -7.18 3.60 -7.02
N ALA A 48 -8.42 3.85 -7.45
CA ALA A 48 -9.58 3.87 -6.56
C ALA A 48 -9.67 2.58 -5.74
N LYS A 49 -9.49 1.42 -6.38
CA LYS A 49 -9.51 0.11 -5.73
C LYS A 49 -8.37 -0.12 -4.73
N ILE A 50 -7.17 0.39 -5.02
CA ILE A 50 -6.01 0.30 -4.12
C ILE A 50 -6.22 1.19 -2.88
N LEU A 51 -6.88 2.33 -3.04
CA LEU A 51 -7.14 3.28 -1.97
C LEU A 51 -8.36 2.93 -1.12
N THR A 52 -9.35 2.20 -1.67
CA THR A 52 -10.55 1.74 -0.91
C THR A 52 -10.21 1.20 0.49
N PRO A 53 -9.27 0.25 0.67
CA PRO A 53 -8.95 -0.29 2.00
C PRO A 53 -8.30 0.72 2.96
N LEU A 54 -7.74 1.83 2.45
CA LEU A 54 -7.16 2.88 3.28
C LEU A 54 -8.22 3.89 3.75
N TYR A 55 -9.28 4.09 2.96
CA TYR A 55 -10.40 4.97 3.30
C TYR A 55 -11.44 4.29 4.18
N PHE A 56 -11.73 3.01 3.93
CA PHE A 56 -12.74 2.23 4.67
C PHE A 56 -12.27 1.75 6.04
N ASN A 57 -11.43 2.51 6.73
CA ASN A 57 -11.15 2.25 8.13
C ASN A 57 -12.29 2.81 8.99
N GLU A 58 -13.49 2.28 8.78
CA GLU A 58 -14.54 2.28 9.79
C GLU A 58 -14.21 1.13 10.75
N LYS A 59 -14.01 1.51 12.00
CA LYS A 59 -14.40 0.64 13.10
C LYS A 59 -15.89 0.36 13.00
#